data_AF-A0AAD0S481-F1
#
_entry.id   AF-A0AAD0S481-F1
#
_cell.length_a   1.000
_cell.length_b   1.000
_cell.length_c   1.000
_cell.angle_alpha   90.00
_cell.angle_beta   90.00
_cell.angle_gamma   90.00
#
_symmetry.space_group_name_H-M   'P 1'
#
loop_
_entity.id
_entity.type
_entity.pdbx_description
1 polymer ?
#
loop_
_entity_poly.entity_id
_entity_poly.type
_entity_poly.pdbx_seq_one_letter_code
_entity_poly.pdbx_strand_id
1 'polypeptide(L)'
;MFVPIHELSNDLNIAILVPNLTASEHATLLCPQTFQATDFAQFDAVFVGGLDCSNTKELTDYCVSYGTPLIKITHPSNDTSVIQNVILNIAAKLYSHEMPSNIDLADIINLNNEADTLCCFDSFQAAVTFLNTVNNAIVSNGLYLASTHLDLETFTKHSQQLSAYIADSGYLCASLFSSRNAKSSVLIGLKVK
;
A
#
# COMPACT_ATOMS: atom_id res chain seq x y z
N MET A 1 -25.13 5.32 37.26
CA MET A 1 -25.57 4.45 36.17
C MET A 1 -24.73 4.83 34.96
N PHE A 2 -23.66 4.08 34.71
CA PHE A 2 -22.81 4.31 33.55
C PHE A 2 -23.50 3.66 32.35
N VAL A 3 -23.90 4.47 31.38
CA VAL A 3 -24.32 3.96 30.07
C VAL A 3 -23.03 3.55 29.37
N PRO A 4 -22.85 2.28 28.98
CA PRO A 4 -21.68 1.91 28.20
C PRO A 4 -21.76 2.67 26.88
N ILE A 5 -20.72 3.45 26.59
CA ILE A 5 -20.49 3.96 25.25
C ILE A 5 -20.31 2.70 24.42
N HIS A 6 -21.24 2.42 23.50
CA HIS A 6 -20.94 1.47 22.43
C HIS A 6 -19.62 1.95 21.82
N GLU A 7 -18.56 1.16 21.98
CA GLU A 7 -17.37 1.30 21.14
C GLU A 7 -17.89 1.18 19.71
N LEU A 8 -18.11 2.32 19.06
CA LEU A 8 -18.07 2.40 17.62
C LEU A 8 -16.66 1.91 17.31
N SER A 9 -16.54 0.64 16.98
CA SER A 9 -15.28 0.09 16.50
C SER A 9 -14.95 0.89 15.24
N ASN A 10 -14.12 1.92 15.40
CA ASN A 10 -13.43 2.64 14.33
C ASN A 10 -12.35 1.73 13.73
N ASP A 11 -12.62 0.43 13.68
CA ASP A 11 -11.76 -0.57 13.12
C ASP A 11 -11.87 -0.41 11.62
N LEU A 12 -10.76 0.00 11.02
CA LEU A 12 -10.58 0.08 9.58
C LEU A 12 -11.15 -1.19 8.93
N ASN A 13 -11.86 -1.07 7.82
CA ASN A 13 -12.35 -2.20 7.04
C ASN A 13 -11.74 -2.17 5.65
N ILE A 14 -10.61 -2.88 5.49
CA ILE A 14 -9.92 -3.00 4.22
C ILE A 14 -10.33 -4.27 3.50
N ALA A 15 -10.46 -4.18 2.18
CA ALA A 15 -10.51 -5.33 1.30
C ALA A 15 -9.21 -5.48 0.49
N ILE A 16 -8.77 -6.72 0.27
CA ILE A 16 -7.60 -7.03 -0.58
C ILE A 16 -8.01 -7.97 -1.69
N LEU A 17 -7.54 -7.66 -2.89
CA LEU A 17 -7.65 -8.52 -4.05
C LEU A 17 -6.30 -8.69 -4.74
N VAL A 18 -5.68 -9.86 -4.56
CA VAL A 18 -4.43 -10.24 -5.22
C VAL A 18 -4.50 -11.73 -5.57
N PRO A 19 -4.06 -12.18 -6.77
CA PRO A 19 -4.09 -13.59 -7.12
C PRO A 19 -3.36 -14.46 -6.12
N ASN A 20 -3.89 -15.66 -5.85
CA ASN A 20 -3.28 -16.68 -4.98
C ASN A 20 -3.08 -16.26 -3.51
N LEU A 21 -3.65 -15.14 -3.07
CA LEU A 21 -3.66 -14.76 -1.67
C LEU A 21 -4.74 -15.56 -0.93
N THR A 22 -4.33 -16.39 0.03
CA THR A 22 -5.23 -17.33 0.73
C THR A 22 -5.62 -16.90 2.13
N ALA A 23 -4.86 -16.00 2.76
CA ALA A 23 -5.13 -15.51 4.10
C ALA A 23 -4.65 -14.07 4.30
N SER A 24 -5.42 -13.31 5.09
CA SER A 24 -5.03 -12.04 5.69
C SER A 24 -5.68 -11.97 7.07
N GLU A 25 -4.94 -11.48 8.07
CA GLU A 25 -5.47 -11.26 9.42
C GLU A 25 -6.09 -9.86 9.58
N HIS A 26 -5.84 -8.97 8.61
CA HIS A 26 -6.14 -7.54 8.70
C HIS A 26 -6.96 -7.03 7.52
N ALA A 27 -7.53 -7.91 6.71
CA ALA A 27 -8.36 -7.49 5.59
C ALA A 27 -9.29 -8.60 5.12
N THR A 28 -10.43 -8.19 4.57
CA THR A 28 -11.34 -9.07 3.84
C THR A 28 -10.73 -9.43 2.49
N LEU A 29 -10.55 -10.72 2.21
CA LEU A 29 -10.08 -11.17 0.90
C LEU A 29 -11.24 -11.22 -0.08
N LEU A 30 -11.11 -10.48 -1.18
CA LEU A 30 -12.09 -10.53 -2.25
C LEU A 30 -11.69 -11.59 -3.29
N CYS A 31 -12.67 -12.25 -3.90
CA CYS A 31 -12.45 -13.21 -4.98
C CYS A 31 -12.93 -12.64 -6.33
N PRO A 32 -12.12 -12.73 -7.42
CA PRO A 32 -12.47 -12.33 -8.79
C PRO A 32 -13.89 -12.67 -9.23
N GLN A 33 -14.39 -13.81 -8.77
CA GLN A 33 -15.65 -14.39 -9.21
C GLN A 33 -16.85 -13.92 -8.38
N THR A 34 -16.65 -13.24 -7.24
CA THR A 34 -17.72 -12.96 -6.25
C THR A 34 -17.93 -11.48 -5.97
N PHE A 35 -17.20 -10.56 -6.61
CA PHE A 35 -17.33 -9.12 -6.34
C PHE A 35 -18.74 -8.57 -6.56
N GLN A 36 -19.51 -9.14 -7.51
CA GLN A 36 -20.86 -8.65 -7.83
C GLN A 36 -21.85 -8.75 -6.66
N ALA A 37 -21.59 -9.62 -5.68
CA ALA A 37 -22.41 -9.75 -4.48
C ALA A 37 -21.85 -8.98 -3.27
N THR A 38 -20.75 -8.25 -3.45
CA THR A 38 -20.05 -7.55 -2.37
C THR A 38 -20.53 -6.10 -2.30
N ASP A 39 -21.01 -5.68 -1.13
CA ASP A 39 -21.27 -4.26 -0.88
C ASP A 39 -19.93 -3.54 -0.67
N PHE A 40 -19.47 -2.80 -1.66
CA PHE A 40 -18.18 -2.08 -1.58
C PHE A 40 -18.24 -0.88 -0.63
N ALA A 41 -19.42 -0.34 -0.34
CA ALA A 41 -19.58 0.82 0.55
C ALA A 41 -19.21 0.51 2.00
N GLN A 42 -19.10 -0.77 2.37
CA GLN A 42 -18.66 -1.19 3.70
C GLN A 42 -17.16 -1.03 3.92
N PHE A 43 -16.36 -0.92 2.85
CA PHE A 43 -14.90 -0.87 2.93
C PHE A 43 -14.40 0.58 2.89
N ASP A 44 -13.41 0.88 3.74
CA ASP A 44 -12.70 2.16 3.72
C ASP A 44 -11.74 2.27 2.54
N ALA A 45 -11.22 1.14 2.06
CA ALA A 45 -10.42 1.04 0.85
C ALA A 45 -10.34 -0.40 0.32
N VAL A 46 -10.09 -0.52 -0.98
CA VAL A 46 -9.78 -1.78 -1.65
C VAL A 46 -8.35 -1.72 -2.21
N PHE A 47 -7.49 -2.62 -1.77
CA PHE A 47 -6.16 -2.81 -2.33
C PHE A 47 -6.20 -3.88 -3.40
N VAL A 48 -5.63 -3.57 -4.57
CA VAL A 48 -5.58 -4.50 -5.69
C VAL A 48 -4.20 -4.54 -6.32
N GLY A 49 -3.78 -5.72 -6.78
CA GLY A 49 -2.55 -5.86 -7.53
C GLY A 49 -2.38 -7.22 -8.20
N GLY A 50 -1.51 -7.30 -9.20
CA GLY A 50 -1.21 -8.54 -9.93
C GLY A 50 -2.33 -9.08 -10.82
N LEU A 51 -3.39 -8.29 -11.07
CA LEU A 51 -4.51 -8.67 -11.93
C LEU A 51 -4.31 -8.29 -13.39
N ASP A 52 -5.09 -8.93 -14.27
CA ASP A 52 -5.26 -8.52 -15.66
C ASP A 52 -6.15 -7.28 -15.82
N CYS A 53 -6.11 -6.67 -17.01
CA CYS A 53 -6.80 -5.40 -17.29
C CYS A 53 -8.34 -5.51 -17.22
N SER A 54 -8.90 -6.68 -17.57
CA SER A 54 -10.35 -6.91 -17.57
C SER A 54 -10.93 -6.88 -16.15
N ASN A 55 -10.36 -7.63 -15.22
CA ASN A 55 -10.84 -7.68 -13.83
C ASN A 55 -10.63 -6.33 -13.13
N THR A 56 -9.56 -5.62 -13.49
CA THR A 56 -9.25 -4.31 -12.91
C THR A 56 -10.27 -3.25 -13.31
N LYS A 57 -10.82 -3.31 -14.54
CA LYS A 57 -11.81 -2.32 -15.01
C LYS A 57 -13.13 -2.44 -14.27
N GLU A 58 -13.69 -3.64 -14.22
CA GLU A 58 -14.97 -3.89 -13.53
C GLU A 58 -14.88 -3.51 -12.05
N LEU A 59 -13.79 -3.85 -11.37
CA LEU A 59 -13.54 -3.44 -9.99
C LEU A 59 -13.45 -1.91 -9.83
N THR A 60 -12.85 -1.23 -10.79
CA THR A 60 -12.79 0.25 -10.78
C THR A 60 -14.18 0.84 -10.85
N ASP A 61 -15.03 0.34 -11.75
CA ASP A 61 -16.39 0.84 -11.93
C ASP A 61 -17.24 0.61 -10.66
N TYR A 62 -17.07 -0.53 -9.99
CA TYR A 62 -17.70 -0.79 -8.69
C TYR A 62 -17.22 0.18 -7.61
N CYS A 63 -15.92 0.28 -7.38
CA CYS A 63 -15.36 1.18 -6.37
C CYS A 63 -15.80 2.63 -6.57
N VAL A 64 -15.81 3.13 -7.82
CA VAL A 64 -16.33 4.47 -8.14
C VAL A 64 -17.82 4.61 -7.81
N SER A 65 -18.63 3.60 -8.15
CA SER A 65 -20.09 3.63 -7.90
C SER A 65 -20.45 3.69 -6.42
N TYR A 66 -19.62 3.08 -5.57
CA TYR A 66 -19.82 3.04 -4.12
C TYR A 66 -19.01 4.10 -3.35
N GLY A 67 -18.20 4.91 -4.04
CA GLY A 67 -17.34 5.93 -3.42
C GLY A 67 -16.16 5.35 -2.62
N THR A 68 -15.79 4.10 -2.89
CA THR A 68 -14.72 3.38 -2.19
C THR A 68 -13.38 3.63 -2.88
N PRO A 69 -12.34 4.11 -2.17
CA PRO A 69 -10.99 4.24 -2.71
C PRO A 69 -10.44 2.90 -3.23
N LEU A 70 -10.00 2.87 -4.49
CA LEU A 70 -9.31 1.73 -5.10
C LEU A 70 -7.82 2.03 -5.24
N ILE A 71 -7.00 1.32 -4.49
CA ILE A 71 -5.55 1.48 -4.42
C ILE A 71 -4.90 0.41 -5.30
N LYS A 72 -4.41 0.83 -6.47
CA LYS A 72 -3.84 -0.08 -7.47
C LYS A 72 -2.33 -0.15 -7.34
N ILE A 73 -1.81 -1.30 -6.91
CA ILE A 73 -0.40 -1.52 -6.68
C ILE A 73 0.15 -2.50 -7.71
N THR A 74 1.28 -2.13 -8.30
CA THR A 74 1.95 -2.91 -9.36
C THR A 74 3.40 -3.18 -9.00
N HIS A 75 4.00 -4.19 -9.60
CA HIS A 75 5.45 -4.39 -9.61
C HIS A 75 5.94 -4.29 -11.06
N PRO A 76 7.12 -3.69 -11.34
CA PRO A 76 7.61 -3.53 -12.72
C PRO A 76 7.66 -4.83 -13.55
N SER A 77 7.98 -5.95 -12.90
CA SER A 77 7.99 -7.29 -13.51
C SER A 77 6.69 -8.07 -13.29
N ASN A 78 5.65 -7.44 -12.75
CA ASN A 78 4.39 -8.04 -12.31
C ASN A 78 4.59 -9.25 -11.36
N ASP A 79 5.53 -9.13 -10.42
CA ASP A 79 5.81 -10.16 -9.42
C ASP A 79 4.71 -10.15 -8.35
N THR A 80 3.77 -11.09 -8.45
CA THR A 80 2.63 -11.19 -7.54
C THR A 80 3.06 -11.44 -6.09
N SER A 81 4.16 -12.16 -5.86
CA SER A 81 4.62 -12.42 -4.48
C SER A 81 5.14 -11.14 -3.82
N VAL A 82 5.83 -10.27 -4.56
CA VAL A 82 6.24 -8.95 -4.06
C VAL A 82 5.02 -8.08 -3.77
N ILE A 83 4.05 -8.05 -4.68
CA ILE A 83 2.80 -7.29 -4.53
C ILE A 83 2.03 -7.75 -3.27
N GLN A 84 1.84 -9.06 -3.09
CA GLN A 84 1.19 -9.62 -1.91
C GLN A 84 1.91 -9.19 -0.62
N ASN A 85 3.23 -9.36 -0.56
CA ASN A 85 4.01 -9.02 0.63
C ASN A 85 3.86 -7.54 1.01
N VAL A 86 3.93 -6.64 0.02
CA VAL A 86 3.82 -5.20 0.29
C VAL A 86 2.41 -4.82 0.73
N ILE A 87 1.37 -5.32 0.05
CA ILE A 87 -0.02 -5.05 0.44
C ILE A 87 -0.30 -5.57 1.86
N LEU A 88 0.13 -6.79 2.17
CA LEU A 88 -0.06 -7.37 3.51
C LEU A 88 0.68 -6.59 4.59
N ASN A 89 1.90 -6.12 4.33
CA ASN A 89 2.65 -5.30 5.28
C ASN A 89 2.02 -3.93 5.49
N ILE A 90 1.50 -3.31 4.42
CA ILE A 90 0.77 -2.04 4.52
C ILE A 90 -0.49 -2.22 5.35
N ALA A 91 -1.32 -3.22 5.02
CA ALA A 91 -2.52 -3.53 5.79
C ALA A 91 -2.15 -3.79 7.25
N ALA A 92 -1.20 -4.68 7.52
CA ALA A 92 -0.77 -4.96 8.89
C ALA A 92 -0.24 -3.72 9.62
N LYS A 93 0.46 -2.80 8.95
CA LYS A 93 0.91 -1.54 9.56
C LYS A 93 -0.26 -0.61 9.92
N LEU A 94 -1.31 -0.55 9.11
CA LEU A 94 -2.49 0.28 9.39
C LEU A 94 -3.28 -0.21 10.60
N TYR A 95 -3.31 -1.53 10.83
CA TYR A 95 -3.92 -2.12 12.02
C TYR A 95 -2.94 -2.22 13.18
N SER A 96 -1.64 -2.14 12.94
CA SER A 96 -0.65 -2.22 14.01
C SER A 96 -0.57 -0.88 14.72
N HIS A 97 -0.81 -0.90 16.03
CA HIS A 97 -0.48 0.21 16.90
C HIS A 97 1.04 0.32 17.15
N GLU A 98 1.87 -0.18 16.22
CA GLU A 98 3.34 -0.16 16.31
C GLU A 98 3.85 1.27 16.12
N MET A 99 4.75 1.68 17.02
CA MET A 99 5.40 2.98 16.94
C MET A 99 6.54 2.98 15.90
N PRO A 100 6.70 4.05 15.10
CA PRO A 100 5.83 5.23 15.08
C PRO A 100 4.50 4.94 14.38
N SER A 101 3.39 5.37 14.98
CA SER A 101 2.05 5.30 14.42
C SER A 101 1.78 6.54 13.55
N ASN A 102 2.60 6.71 12.51
CA ASN A 102 2.68 7.91 11.68
C ASN A 102 2.26 7.68 10.22
N ILE A 103 1.62 6.55 9.94
CA ILE A 103 1.07 6.22 8.62
C ILE A 103 -0.39 5.84 8.84
N ASP A 104 -1.27 6.49 8.12
CA ASP A 104 -2.69 6.17 8.08
C ASP A 104 -3.17 5.82 6.67
N LEU A 105 -4.45 5.45 6.55
CA LEU A 105 -5.04 5.12 5.26
C LEU A 105 -5.13 6.35 4.34
N ALA A 106 -5.29 7.55 4.90
CA ALA A 106 -5.37 8.78 4.12
C ALA A 106 -4.04 9.08 3.42
N ASP A 107 -2.91 8.81 4.05
CA ASP A 107 -1.58 8.89 3.43
C ASP A 107 -1.50 8.03 2.17
N ILE A 108 -2.00 6.79 2.23
CA ILE A 108 -1.95 5.84 1.11
C ILE A 108 -2.93 6.25 0.00
N ILE A 109 -4.11 6.72 0.37
CA ILE A 109 -5.08 7.27 -0.59
C ILE A 109 -4.47 8.49 -1.31
N ASN A 110 -3.79 9.36 -0.59
CA ASN A 110 -3.11 10.51 -1.18
C ASN A 110 -1.98 10.08 -2.13
N LEU A 111 -1.15 9.10 -1.73
CA LEU A 111 -0.13 8.51 -2.61
C LEU A 111 -0.76 8.03 -3.93
N ASN A 112 -1.88 7.30 -3.83
CA ASN A 112 -2.61 6.76 -4.99
C ASN A 112 -3.22 7.86 -5.88
N ASN A 113 -3.79 8.90 -5.28
CA ASN A 113 -4.43 10.00 -6.02
C ASN A 113 -3.41 10.91 -6.71
N GLU A 114 -2.22 11.03 -6.15
CA GLU A 114 -1.15 11.85 -6.70
C GLU A 114 -0.25 11.12 -7.68
N ALA A 115 -0.40 9.82 -7.90
CA ALA A 115 0.43 9.04 -8.81
C ALA A 115 -0.39 8.54 -10.01
N ASP A 116 0.22 8.47 -11.20
CA ASP A 116 -0.36 7.75 -12.33
C ASP A 116 -0.21 6.24 -12.14
N THR A 117 0.83 5.81 -11.42
CA THR A 117 1.08 4.41 -11.09
C THR A 117 1.79 4.29 -9.74
N LEU A 118 1.32 3.36 -8.90
CA LEU A 118 2.02 2.95 -7.69
C LEU A 118 2.82 1.66 -7.94
N CYS A 119 4.14 1.75 -7.77
CA CYS A 119 5.06 0.62 -7.88
C CYS A 119 5.55 0.17 -6.50
N CYS A 120 5.51 -1.13 -6.21
CA CYS A 120 5.93 -1.69 -4.94
C CYS A 120 7.21 -2.52 -5.02
N PHE A 121 7.92 -2.61 -3.88
CA PHE A 121 9.12 -3.43 -3.71
C PHE A 121 9.16 -4.01 -2.28
N ASP A 122 9.59 -5.26 -2.11
CA ASP A 122 9.75 -5.91 -0.80
C ASP A 122 11.18 -5.78 -0.24
N SER A 123 11.98 -4.89 -0.83
CA SER A 123 13.27 -4.48 -0.28
C SER A 123 13.66 -3.08 -0.74
N PHE A 124 14.36 -2.36 0.15
CA PHE A 124 14.99 -1.08 -0.18
C PHE A 124 15.91 -1.18 -1.41
N GLN A 125 16.74 -2.22 -1.49
CA GLN A 125 17.72 -2.37 -2.56
C GLN A 125 17.05 -2.55 -3.94
N ALA A 126 15.94 -3.29 -4.01
CA ALA A 126 15.19 -3.45 -5.24
C ALA A 126 14.57 -2.11 -5.69
N ALA A 127 13.99 -1.34 -4.76
CA ALA A 127 13.45 -0.02 -5.06
C ALA A 127 14.51 0.94 -5.61
N VAL A 128 15.67 1.05 -4.94
CA VAL A 128 16.78 1.89 -5.40
C VAL A 128 17.31 1.44 -6.76
N THR A 129 17.43 0.13 -6.98
CA THR A 129 17.87 -0.41 -8.28
C THR A 129 16.91 0.00 -9.39
N PHE A 130 15.60 -0.11 -9.14
CA PHE A 130 14.58 0.36 -10.07
C PHE A 130 14.67 1.87 -10.31
N LEU A 131 14.73 2.69 -9.26
CA LEU A 131 14.80 4.15 -9.37
C LEU A 131 16.00 4.64 -10.19
N ASN A 132 17.14 3.94 -10.13
CA ASN A 132 18.32 4.24 -10.95
C ASN A 132 18.15 3.91 -12.44
N THR A 133 17.12 3.15 -12.82
CA THR A 133 16.83 2.76 -14.21
C THR A 133 15.64 3.50 -14.81
N VAL A 134 14.80 4.13 -13.98
CA VAL A 134 13.63 4.90 -14.42
C VAL A 134 14.06 6.26 -14.96
N ASN A 135 14.02 6.41 -16.29
CA ASN A 135 14.37 7.67 -16.95
C ASN A 135 13.15 8.45 -17.46
N ASN A 136 11.99 7.80 -17.62
CA ASN A 136 10.81 8.35 -18.31
C ASN A 136 9.62 8.66 -17.39
N ALA A 137 9.82 8.67 -16.08
CA ALA A 137 8.78 9.04 -15.11
C ALA A 137 9.34 10.01 -14.07
N ILE A 138 8.44 10.77 -13.45
CA ILE A 138 8.74 11.59 -12.27
C ILE A 138 8.31 10.80 -11.04
N VAL A 139 9.21 10.66 -10.08
CA VAL A 139 8.86 10.06 -8.78
C VAL A 139 8.11 11.11 -7.97
N SER A 140 6.80 10.93 -7.78
CA SER A 140 5.95 11.95 -7.15
C SER A 140 5.97 11.87 -5.63
N ASN A 141 5.95 10.67 -5.07
CA ASN A 141 5.86 10.43 -3.64
C ASN A 141 6.24 8.98 -3.32
N GLY A 142 6.30 8.63 -2.04
CA GLY A 142 6.55 7.26 -1.64
C GLY A 142 6.19 6.95 -0.20
N LEU A 143 6.18 5.65 0.11
CA LEU A 143 6.04 5.11 1.44
C LEU A 143 7.10 4.04 1.66
N TYR A 144 7.76 4.10 2.81
CA TYR A 144 8.81 3.18 3.21
C TYR A 144 8.53 2.60 4.59
N LEU A 145 8.20 1.31 4.62
CA LEU A 145 8.11 0.51 5.83
C LEU A 145 9.43 -0.24 6.01
N ALA A 146 10.27 0.29 6.89
CA ALA A 146 11.54 -0.32 7.23
C ALA A 146 11.34 -1.47 8.23
N SER A 147 12.17 -2.50 8.11
CA SER A 147 12.23 -3.59 9.09
C SER A 147 12.69 -3.05 10.46
N THR A 148 12.07 -3.52 11.55
CA THR A 148 12.46 -3.14 12.93
C THR A 148 13.85 -3.62 13.34
N HIS A 149 14.50 -4.46 12.53
CA HIS A 149 15.89 -4.88 12.72
C HIS A 149 16.92 -3.85 12.23
N LEU A 150 16.48 -2.79 11.55
CA LEU A 150 17.38 -1.72 11.11
C LEU A 150 17.70 -0.78 12.27
N ASP A 151 18.97 -0.41 12.40
CA ASP A 151 19.36 0.69 13.28
C ASP A 151 18.89 2.05 12.74
N LEU A 152 18.87 3.04 13.63
CA LEU A 152 18.39 4.38 13.31
C LEU A 152 19.23 5.07 12.22
N GLU A 153 20.54 4.81 12.19
CA GLU A 153 21.44 5.39 11.19
C GLU A 153 21.10 4.88 9.79
N THR A 154 20.93 3.57 9.65
CA THR A 154 20.57 2.91 8.39
C THR A 154 19.16 3.30 7.96
N PHE A 155 18.20 3.35 8.88
CA PHE A 155 16.86 3.86 8.61
C PHE A 155 16.89 5.30 8.04
N THR A 156 17.67 6.18 8.69
CA THR A 156 17.80 7.58 8.27
C THR A 156 18.46 7.67 6.89
N LYS A 157 19.53 6.92 6.66
CA LYS A 157 20.24 6.87 5.37
C LYS A 157 19.34 6.37 4.25
N HIS A 158 18.59 5.28 4.48
CA HIS A 158 17.66 4.74 3.50
C HIS A 158 16.55 5.75 3.17
N SER A 159 15.98 6.39 4.20
CA SER A 159 14.92 7.39 4.01
C SER A 159 15.42 8.58 3.21
N GLN A 160 16.59 9.13 3.54
CA GLN A 160 17.22 10.24 2.80
C GLN A 160 17.52 9.87 1.35
N GLN A 161 18.01 8.65 1.12
CA GLN A 161 18.31 8.17 -0.22
C GLN A 161 17.03 8.04 -1.08
N LEU A 162 15.94 7.51 -0.53
CA LEU A 162 14.65 7.46 -1.24
C LEU A 162 14.11 8.87 -1.50
N SER A 163 14.13 9.75 -0.50
CA SER A 163 13.69 11.14 -0.65
C SER A 163 14.44 11.89 -1.74
N ALA A 164 15.72 11.60 -1.96
CA ALA A 164 16.52 12.24 -3.02
C ALA A 164 16.06 11.91 -4.45
N TYR A 165 15.29 10.84 -4.65
CA TYR A 165 14.68 10.52 -5.95
C TYR A 165 13.32 11.19 -6.16
N ILE A 166 12.65 11.59 -5.08
CA ILE A 166 11.31 12.17 -5.11
C ILE A 166 11.41 13.63 -5.55
N ALA A 167 10.46 14.07 -6.39
CA ALA A 167 10.39 15.45 -6.83
C ALA A 167 10.25 16.43 -5.65
N ASP A 168 10.70 17.67 -5.81
CA ASP A 168 10.69 18.69 -4.74
C ASP A 168 9.29 18.97 -4.15
N SER A 169 8.24 18.76 -4.94
CA SER A 169 6.85 18.90 -4.50
C SER A 169 6.27 17.66 -3.83
N GLY A 170 7.04 16.58 -3.77
CA GLY A 170 6.64 15.27 -3.27
C GLY A 170 6.98 15.04 -1.81
N TYR A 171 6.61 13.86 -1.30
CA TYR A 171 6.89 13.46 0.06
C TYR A 171 7.20 11.96 0.20
N LEU A 172 7.88 11.59 1.29
CA LEU A 172 8.12 10.21 1.68
C LEU A 172 7.52 9.96 3.07
N CYS A 173 6.54 9.05 3.16
CA CYS A 173 6.07 8.53 4.43
C CYS A 173 6.96 7.36 4.88
N ALA A 174 7.89 7.60 5.80
CA ALA A 174 8.76 6.57 6.34
C ALA A 174 8.32 6.12 7.74
N SER A 175 8.29 4.82 7.99
CA SER A 175 7.95 4.24 9.29
C SER A 175 8.69 2.92 9.52
N LEU A 176 8.64 2.44 10.75
CA LEU A 176 9.11 1.11 11.13
C LEU A 176 7.92 0.14 11.17
N PHE A 177 8.15 -1.09 10.73
CA PHE A 177 7.16 -2.15 10.79
C PHE A 177 7.81 -3.52 10.98
N SER A 178 7.32 -4.28 11.95
CA SER A 178 7.76 -5.64 12.23
C SER A 178 7.10 -6.64 11.27
N SER A 179 7.57 -6.67 10.03
CA SER A 179 7.02 -7.61 9.04
C SER A 179 7.31 -9.06 9.40
N ARG A 180 6.37 -9.97 9.10
CA ARG A 180 6.53 -11.41 9.36
C ARG A 180 7.77 -12.02 8.72
N ASN A 181 8.19 -11.44 7.60
CA ASN A 181 9.32 -11.94 6.81
C ASN A 181 10.60 -11.12 7.03
N ALA A 182 10.63 -10.20 8.00
CA ALA A 182 11.72 -9.25 8.27
C ALA A 182 12.14 -8.37 7.08
N LYS A 183 11.35 -8.37 6.01
CA LYS A 183 11.54 -7.58 4.79
C LYS A 183 11.01 -6.17 4.95
N SER A 184 11.65 -5.21 4.29
CA SER A 184 11.10 -3.86 4.15
C SER A 184 10.02 -3.84 3.07
N SER A 185 9.21 -2.79 3.03
CA SER A 185 8.27 -2.56 1.94
C SER A 185 8.39 -1.11 1.49
N VAL A 186 8.50 -0.94 0.17
CA VAL A 186 8.59 0.36 -0.46
C VAL A 186 7.46 0.48 -1.45
N LEU A 187 6.74 1.59 -1.42
CA LEU A 187 5.75 1.99 -2.40
C LEU A 187 6.20 3.31 -3.00
N ILE A 188 6.20 3.42 -4.33
CA ILE A 188 6.66 4.58 -5.07
C ILE A 188 5.57 5.04 -6.02
N GLY A 189 5.16 6.29 -5.92
CA GLY A 189 4.30 6.94 -6.90
C GLY A 189 5.10 7.46 -8.08
N LEU A 190 4.65 7.11 -9.28
CA LEU A 190 5.21 7.57 -10.55
C LEU A 190 4.17 8.41 -11.29
N LYS A 191 4.62 9.53 -11.85
CA LYS A 191 3.90 10.32 -12.84
C LYS A 191 4.54 10.20 -14.21
N VAL A 192 3.71 10.15 -15.25
CA VAL A 192 4.15 10.28 -16.63
C VAL A 192 4.71 11.70 -16.82
N LYS A 193 5.86 11.79 -17.49
CA LYS A 193 6.52 13.07 -17.81
C LYS A 193 5.75 13.87 -18.86
#